data_AF-A0A9D2LGT0-F1
#
_entry.id   AF-A0A9D2LGT0-F1
#
_cell.length_a   1.000
_cell.length_b   1.000
_cell.length_c   1.000
_cell.angle_alpha   90.00
_cell.angle_beta   90.00
_cell.angle_gamma   90.00
#
_symmetry.space_group_name_H-M   'P 1'
#
loop_
_entity.id
_entity.type
_entity.pdbx_description
1 polymer ?
#
loop_
_entity_poly.entity_id
_entity_poly.type
_entity_poly.pdbx_seq_one_letter_code
_entity_poly.pdbx_strand_id
1 'polypeptide(L)'
;MEKEDAQMSFEAEVIPLFIGGVIAVSAVEFFMGWLGLRKRKDVRGLFAGHVVTMLLGFFFLIRSLFANWLGVSLGIASISNSVNVGLFGLCWAVSAICVAVMISRLATPKQ
;
A
#
# COMPACT_ATOMS: atom_id res chain seq x y z
N MET A 1 0.51 -25.06 -25.79
CA MET A 1 1.35 -25.52 -24.68
C MET A 1 2.34 -24.42 -24.28
N GLU A 2 3.35 -24.04 -25.08
CA GLU A 2 4.30 -22.95 -24.73
C GLU A 2 3.66 -21.61 -24.31
N LYS A 3 2.51 -21.22 -24.87
CA LYS A 3 1.82 -19.98 -24.50
C LYS A 3 1.18 -20.01 -23.10
N GLU A 4 0.76 -21.18 -22.61
CA GLU A 4 0.19 -21.33 -21.26
C GLU A 4 1.29 -21.43 -20.20
N ASP A 5 2.41 -22.11 -20.49
CA ASP A 5 3.57 -22.21 -19.59
C ASP A 5 4.26 -20.86 -19.38
N ALA A 6 4.36 -20.04 -20.44
CA ALA A 6 4.90 -18.69 -20.36
C ALA A 6 3.96 -17.74 -19.58
N GLN A 7 2.64 -17.86 -19.75
CA GLN A 7 1.67 -17.07 -18.99
C GLN A 7 1.68 -17.44 -17.50
N MET A 8 1.71 -18.74 -17.18
CA MET A 8 1.83 -19.22 -15.79
C MET A 8 3.15 -18.77 -15.14
N SER A 9 4.27 -18.76 -15.89
CA SER A 9 5.55 -18.27 -15.38
C SER A 9 5.56 -16.76 -15.14
N PHE A 10 5.04 -15.97 -16.10
CA PHE A 10 4.94 -14.52 -15.93
C PHE A 10 4.06 -14.16 -14.72
N GLU A 11 2.84 -14.70 -14.60
CA GLU A 11 1.97 -14.42 -13.45
C GLU A 11 2.63 -14.83 -12.12
N ALA A 12 3.33 -15.97 -12.08
CA ALA A 12 4.07 -16.43 -10.90
C ALA A 12 5.28 -15.55 -10.54
N GLU A 13 5.83 -14.78 -11.48
CA GLU A 13 6.93 -13.85 -11.25
C GLU A 13 6.43 -12.44 -10.91
N VAL A 14 5.37 -11.93 -11.55
CA VAL A 14 4.91 -10.55 -11.32
C VAL A 14 4.33 -10.37 -9.91
N ILE A 15 3.65 -11.39 -9.38
CA ILE A 15 3.04 -11.37 -8.04
C ILE A 15 4.09 -11.17 -6.93
N PRO A 16 5.11 -12.05 -6.78
CA PRO A 16 6.13 -11.88 -5.76
C PRO A 16 7.00 -10.65 -5.99
N LEU A 17 7.18 -10.21 -7.25
CA LEU A 17 7.93 -9.00 -7.56
C LEU A 17 7.15 -7.74 -7.17
N PHE A 18 5.82 -7.72 -7.34
CA PHE A 18 4.95 -6.65 -6.86
C PHE A 18 4.90 -6.60 -5.33
N ILE A 19 4.69 -7.74 -4.67
CA ILE A 19 4.68 -7.83 -3.20
C ILE A 19 6.05 -7.45 -2.64
N GLY A 20 7.13 -7.98 -3.21
CA GLY A 20 8.50 -7.67 -2.84
C GLY A 20 8.82 -6.19 -3.03
N GLY A 21 8.37 -5.58 -4.13
CA GLY A 21 8.49 -4.14 -4.38
C GLY A 21 7.76 -3.30 -3.33
N VAL A 22 6.50 -3.63 -3.03
CA VAL A 22 5.72 -2.94 -1.99
C VAL A 22 6.40 -3.06 -0.62
N ILE A 23 6.89 -4.25 -0.25
CA ILE A 23 7.61 -4.45 1.02
C ILE A 23 8.91 -3.65 1.04
N ALA A 24 9.69 -3.68 -0.04
CA ALA A 24 10.95 -2.96 -0.13
C ALA A 24 10.75 -1.44 -0.01
N VAL A 25 9.80 -0.88 -0.76
CA VAL A 25 9.44 0.54 -0.69
C VAL A 25 8.92 0.92 0.70
N SER A 26 8.01 0.11 1.26
CA SER A 26 7.48 0.34 2.60
C SER A 26 8.56 0.29 3.68
N ALA A 27 9.53 -0.63 3.55
CA ALA A 27 10.66 -0.74 4.48
C ALA A 27 11.58 0.47 4.39
N VAL A 28 11.93 0.92 3.17
CA VAL A 28 12.75 2.12 2.95
C VAL A 28 12.05 3.35 3.50
N GLU A 29 10.77 3.54 3.17
CA GLU A 29 9.98 4.67 3.65
C GLU A 29 9.87 4.67 5.17
N PHE A 30 9.58 3.51 5.78
CA PHE A 30 9.54 3.36 7.23
C PHE A 30 10.89 3.70 7.87
N PHE A 31 12.01 3.18 7.34
CA PHE A 31 13.33 3.42 7.92
C PHE A 31 13.75 4.89 7.81
N MET A 32 13.54 5.50 6.64
CA MET A 32 13.92 6.87 6.35
C MET A 32 13.04 7.87 7.12
N GLY A 33 11.73 7.63 7.17
CA GLY A 33 10.80 8.42 7.97
C GLY A 33 11.03 8.24 9.47
N TRP A 34 11.34 7.03 9.95
CA TRP A 34 11.65 6.78 11.35
C TRP A 34 12.93 7.48 11.80
N LEU A 35 13.99 7.43 11.00
CA LEU A 35 15.25 8.13 11.29
C LEU A 35 15.05 9.66 11.29
N GLY A 36 14.34 10.20 10.30
CA GLY A 36 14.07 11.64 10.19
C GLY A 36 13.16 12.18 11.31
N LEU A 37 12.18 11.39 11.75
CA LEU A 37 11.19 11.79 12.75
C LEU A 37 11.55 11.37 14.18
N ARG A 38 12.72 10.74 14.40
CA ARG A 38 13.16 10.24 15.72
C ARG A 38 13.10 11.30 16.82
N LYS A 39 13.30 12.58 16.48
CA LYS A 39 13.28 13.71 17.45
C LYS A 39 11.90 14.32 17.70
N ARG A 40 10.85 13.97 16.94
CA ARG A 40 9.54 14.63 16.99
C ARG A 40 8.42 13.59 17.20
N LYS A 41 8.10 13.32 18.47
CA LYS A 41 7.07 12.33 18.87
C LYS A 41 5.68 12.62 18.30
N ASP A 42 5.35 13.90 18.13
CA ASP A 42 4.07 14.37 17.59
C ASP A 42 3.83 13.91 16.14
N VAL A 43 4.78 14.17 15.24
CA VAL A 43 4.72 13.73 13.83
C VAL A 43 5.00 12.25 13.65
N ARG A 44 5.65 11.59 14.62
CA ARG A 44 5.84 10.13 14.60
C ARG A 44 4.51 9.37 14.67
N GLY A 45 3.52 9.90 15.39
CA GLY A 45 2.17 9.33 15.43
C GLY A 45 1.46 9.41 14.08
N LEU A 46 1.54 10.58 13.41
CA LEU A 46 1.02 10.75 12.05
C LEU A 46 1.72 9.86 11.03
N PHE A 47 3.04 9.72 11.14
CA PHE A 47 3.82 8.85 10.26
C PHE A 47 3.50 7.37 10.46
N ALA A 48 3.37 6.91 11.71
CA ALA A 48 2.95 5.54 12.00
C ALA A 48 1.54 5.26 11.46
N GLY A 49 0.62 6.24 11.62
CA GLY A 49 -0.70 6.19 11.01
C GLY A 49 -0.60 6.01 9.50
N HIS A 50 0.10 6.92 8.81
CA HIS A 50 0.35 6.87 7.37
C HIS A 50 0.86 5.50 6.90
N VAL A 51 1.92 4.96 7.51
CA VAL A 51 2.51 3.67 7.12
C VAL A 51 1.51 2.53 7.32
N VAL A 52 0.77 2.50 8.43
CA VAL A 52 -0.26 1.48 8.68
C VAL A 52 -1.38 1.58 7.65
N THR A 53 -1.92 2.77 7.39
CA THR A 53 -2.99 2.94 6.39
C THR A 53 -2.52 2.59 4.98
N MET A 54 -1.25 2.87 4.67
CA MET A 54 -0.67 2.56 3.37
C MET A 54 -0.46 1.05 3.19
N LEU A 55 0.04 0.34 4.20
CA LEU A 55 0.11 -1.12 4.22
C LEU A 55 -1.27 -1.77 4.07
N LEU A 56 -2.27 -1.23 4.76
CA LEU A 56 -3.67 -1.68 4.66
C LEU A 56 -4.22 -1.44 3.25
N GLY A 57 -3.93 -0.29 2.65
CA GLY A 57 -4.26 0.01 1.27
C GLY A 57 -3.62 -0.97 0.30
N PHE A 58 -2.30 -1.19 0.40
CA PHE A 58 -1.60 -2.15 -0.45
C PHE A 58 -2.15 -3.57 -0.29
N PHE A 59 -2.54 -3.99 0.92
CA PHE A 59 -3.20 -5.26 1.13
C PHE A 59 -4.51 -5.38 0.34
N PHE A 60 -5.38 -4.36 0.37
CA PHE A 60 -6.61 -4.35 -0.42
C PHE A 60 -6.32 -4.33 -1.93
N LEU A 61 -5.28 -3.62 -2.37
CA LEU A 61 -4.90 -3.51 -3.77
C LEU A 61 -4.32 -4.83 -4.31
N ILE A 62 -3.46 -5.51 -3.54
CA ILE A 62 -2.94 -6.85 -3.86
C ILE A 62 -4.11 -7.84 -3.92
N ARG A 63 -5.01 -7.81 -2.93
CA ARG A 63 -6.20 -8.67 -2.92
C ARG A 63 -7.11 -8.41 -4.11
N SER A 64 -7.20 -7.17 -4.58
CA SER A 64 -7.98 -6.76 -5.75
C SER A 64 -7.34 -7.23 -7.07
N LEU A 65 -6.06 -6.96 -7.27
CA LEU A 65 -5.33 -7.34 -8.49
C LEU A 65 -5.22 -8.86 -8.66
N PHE A 66 -5.03 -9.58 -7.56
CA PHE A 66 -4.80 -11.03 -7.59
C PHE A 66 -6.01 -11.85 -7.16
N ALA A 67 -7.20 -11.24 -7.06
CA ALA A 67 -8.46 -11.94 -6.78
C ALA A 67 -8.73 -13.07 -7.78
N ASN A 68 -8.37 -12.85 -9.05
CA ASN A 68 -8.52 -13.81 -10.13
C ASN A 68 -7.59 -15.02 -9.98
N TRP A 69 -6.41 -14.83 -9.38
CA TRP A 69 -5.42 -15.89 -9.11
C TRP A 69 -5.78 -16.72 -7.87
N LEU A 70 -6.44 -16.10 -6.87
CA LEU A 70 -6.89 -16.76 -5.62
C LEU A 70 -8.11 -17.70 -5.79
N GLY A 71 -8.55 -17.98 -7.03
CA GLY A 71 -9.63 -18.94 -7.28
C GLY A 71 -11.02 -18.50 -6.82
N VAL A 72 -11.24 -17.20 -6.58
CA VAL A 72 -12.55 -16.67 -6.17
C VAL A 72 -13.43 -16.52 -7.41
N SER A 73 -14.15 -17.61 -7.71
CA SER A 73 -15.05 -17.83 -8.85
C SER A 73 -15.91 -16.62 -9.27
N LEU A 74 -16.02 -16.47 -10.59
CA LEU A 74 -16.55 -15.38 -11.43
C LEU A 74 -18.05 -15.02 -11.25
N GLY A 75 -18.65 -15.25 -10.08
CA GLY A 75 -20.04 -14.85 -9.79
C GLY A 75 -20.19 -13.59 -8.93
N ILE A 76 -19.22 -13.31 -8.04
CA ILE A 76 -19.29 -12.25 -7.00
C ILE A 76 -18.04 -11.35 -7.00
N ALA A 77 -17.06 -11.65 -7.87
CA ALA A 77 -15.75 -10.99 -7.88
C ALA A 77 -15.80 -9.50 -8.25
N SER A 78 -16.66 -9.06 -9.17
CA SER A 78 -16.67 -7.64 -9.61
C SER A 78 -17.06 -6.66 -8.50
N ILE A 79 -17.93 -7.07 -7.57
CA ILE A 79 -18.39 -6.22 -6.45
C ILE A 79 -17.33 -6.17 -5.36
N SER A 80 -16.73 -7.33 -5.02
CA SER A 80 -15.65 -7.36 -4.03
C SER A 80 -14.41 -6.63 -4.54
N ASN A 81 -14.14 -6.68 -5.84
CA ASN A 81 -13.00 -6.01 -6.44
C ASN A 81 -13.12 -4.49 -6.41
N SER A 82 -14.27 -3.94 -6.84
CA SER A 82 -14.52 -2.49 -6.79
C SER A 82 -14.56 -1.96 -5.36
N VAL A 83 -15.09 -2.73 -4.40
CA VAL A 83 -15.06 -2.40 -2.97
C VAL A 83 -13.64 -2.37 -2.42
N ASN A 84 -12.79 -3.35 -2.75
CA ASN A 84 -11.39 -3.37 -2.31
C ASN A 84 -10.59 -2.20 -2.92
N VAL A 85 -10.83 -1.86 -4.19
CA VAL A 85 -10.23 -0.67 -4.83
C VAL A 85 -10.72 0.62 -4.16
N GLY A 86 -12.01 0.69 -3.81
CA GLY A 86 -12.58 1.83 -3.08
C GLY A 86 -11.98 2.00 -1.68
N LEU A 87 -11.82 0.89 -0.94
CA LEU A 87 -11.16 0.85 0.38
C LEU A 87 -9.68 1.23 0.27
N PHE A 88 -8.99 0.78 -0.78
CA PHE A 88 -7.64 1.25 -1.09
C PHE A 88 -7.61 2.76 -1.27
N GLY A 89 -8.50 3.32 -2.10
CA GLY A 89 -8.59 4.77 -2.33
C GLY A 89 -8.88 5.56 -1.05
N LEU A 90 -9.72 5.02 -0.16
CA LEU A 90 -10.05 5.64 1.12
C LEU A 90 -8.86 5.60 2.09
N CYS A 91 -8.18 4.44 2.18
CA CYS A 91 -6.93 4.30 2.93
C CYS A 91 -5.84 5.25 2.41
N TRP A 92 -5.73 5.37 1.08
CA TRP A 92 -4.81 6.29 0.41
C TRP A 92 -5.14 7.75 0.70
N ALA A 93 -6.42 8.15 0.71
CA ALA A 93 -6.83 9.51 1.04
C ALA A 93 -6.47 9.87 2.49
N VAL A 94 -6.76 8.97 3.45
CA VAL A 94 -6.37 9.15 4.86
C VAL A 94 -4.84 9.25 5.00
N SER A 95 -4.12 8.38 4.29
CA SER A 95 -2.66 8.40 4.21
C SER A 95 -2.12 9.74 3.69
N ALA A 96 -2.68 10.28 2.61
CA ALA A 96 -2.31 11.57 2.03
C ALA A 96 -2.60 12.75 2.99
N ILE A 97 -3.73 12.71 3.71
CA ILE A 97 -4.05 13.71 4.75
C ILE A 97 -3.01 13.67 5.87
N CYS A 98 -2.60 12.47 6.31
CA CYS A 98 -1.55 12.34 7.33
C CYS A 98 -0.23 12.96 6.87
N VAL A 99 0.18 12.74 5.61
CA VAL A 99 1.40 13.35 5.04
C VAL A 99 1.24 14.87 4.93
N ALA A 100 0.11 15.36 4.44
CA ALA A 100 -0.15 16.79 4.31
C ALA A 100 -0.05 17.50 5.67
N VAL A 101 -0.69 16.95 6.70
CA VAL A 101 -0.60 17.48 8.07
C VAL A 101 0.83 17.39 8.60
N MET A 102 1.55 16.31 8.34
CA MET A 102 2.95 16.16 8.74
C MET A 102 3.82 17.26 8.11
N ILE A 103 3.67 17.52 6.81
CA ILE A 103 4.38 18.58 6.09
C ILE A 103 4.01 19.95 6.69
N SER A 104 2.73 20.23 6.94
CA SER A 104 2.33 21.49 7.59
C SER A 104 2.97 21.67 8.97
N ARG A 105 3.02 20.62 9.79
CA ARG A 105 3.67 20.63 11.12
C ARG A 105 5.19 20.76 11.06
N LEU A 106 5.81 20.40 9.94
CA LEU A 106 7.24 20.60 9.69
C LEU A 106 7.53 21.99 9.10
N ALA A 107 6.65 22.50 8.25
CA ALA A 107 6.76 23.79 7.58
C ALA A 107 6.40 24.98 8.49
N THR A 108 5.64 24.75 9.57
CA THR A 108 5.38 25.82 10.54
C THR A 108 6.66 26.08 11.35
N PRO A 109 7.30 27.25 11.23
CA PRO A 109 8.45 27.59 12.05
C PRO A 109 8.04 27.57 13.52
N LYS A 110 8.90 27.02 14.39
CA LYS A 110 8.72 27.15 15.84
C LYS A 110 8.69 28.64 16.17
N GLN A 111 7.53 29.15 16.60
CA GLN A 111 7.47 30.41 17.33
C GLN A 111 8.16 30.23 18.70
#